data_AF-A0A2W5N0K6-F1
#
_entry.id   AF-A0A2W5N0K6-F1
#
_cell.length_a   1.000
_cell.length_b   1.000
_cell.length_c   1.000
_cell.angle_alpha   90.00
_cell.angle_beta   90.00
_cell.angle_gamma   90.00
#
_symmetry.space_group_name_H-M   'P 1'
#
loop_
_entity.id
_entity.type
_entity.pdbx_description
1 polymer ?
#
loop_
_entity_poly.entity_id
_entity_poly.type
_entity_poly.pdbx_seq_one_letter_code
_entity_poly.pdbx_strand_id
1 'polypeptide(L)'
;MKGIYDDTNVVNLPVITTLDIEPKRMLAAAMKSDLDSLVMIGFTQDGEFYFASNRGDAGTVMYLMETAKHRLLEICREMGVRE
;
A
#
# COMPACT_ATOMS: atom_id res chain seq x y z
N MET A 1 -6.09 19.25 -1.92
CA MET A 1 -6.20 17.78 -1.77
C MET A 1 -7.14 17.53 -0.59
N LYS A 2 -8.32 16.95 -0.82
CA LYS A 2 -9.40 16.85 0.18
C LYS A 2 -9.24 15.50 0.89
N GLY A 3 -8.90 15.51 2.18
CA GLY A 3 -8.78 14.28 2.98
C GLY A 3 -10.13 13.55 3.06
N ILE A 4 -10.08 12.23 2.98
CA ILE A 4 -11.25 11.36 3.21
C ILE A 4 -11.36 11.17 4.72
N TYR A 5 -12.45 11.67 5.32
CA TYR A 5 -12.73 11.55 6.76
C TYR A 5 -13.31 10.16 7.07
N ASP A 6 -12.83 9.54 8.14
CA ASP A 6 -13.45 8.40 8.83
C ASP A 6 -14.01 8.94 10.16
N ASP A 7 -15.08 8.36 10.74
CA ASP A 7 -15.85 8.91 11.88
C ASP A 7 -15.10 9.04 13.23
N THR A 8 -13.78 8.89 13.22
CA THR A 8 -12.90 9.25 14.34
C THR A 8 -12.11 10.49 13.95
N ASN A 9 -11.77 11.36 14.89
CA ASN A 9 -11.04 12.61 14.67
C ASN A 9 -9.57 12.39 14.20
N VAL A 10 -9.38 11.58 13.16
CA VAL A 10 -8.12 11.07 12.63
C VAL A 10 -8.07 11.47 11.16
N VAL A 11 -7.13 12.34 10.84
CA VAL A 11 -6.83 12.71 9.45
C VAL A 11 -5.92 11.65 8.87
N ASN A 12 -6.42 10.91 7.87
CA ASN A 12 -5.56 10.03 7.07
C ASN A 12 -4.62 10.91 6.23
N LEU A 13 -3.36 10.94 6.61
CA LEU A 13 -2.32 11.63 5.86
C LEU A 13 -1.91 10.74 4.67
N PRO A 14 -2.07 11.20 3.41
CA PRO A 14 -1.65 10.46 2.23
C PRO A 14 -0.14 10.63 1.99
N VAL A 15 0.68 10.47 3.04
CA VAL A 15 2.12 10.65 3.00
C VAL A 15 2.80 9.40 3.56
N ILE A 16 4.02 9.12 3.11
CA ILE A 16 4.83 8.07 3.74
C ILE A 16 5.16 8.53 5.15
N THR A 17 4.80 7.71 6.14
CA THR A 17 5.10 7.93 7.55
C THR A 17 6.21 7.00 8.00
N THR A 18 7.06 7.47 8.92
CA THR A 18 8.06 6.62 9.58
C THR A 18 7.44 5.68 10.63
N LEU A 19 6.15 5.84 10.91
CA LEU A 19 5.40 5.01 11.83
C LEU A 19 4.60 3.97 11.05
N ASP A 20 4.62 2.74 11.55
CA ASP A 20 3.84 1.65 10.99
C ASP A 20 2.34 1.91 11.12
N ILE A 21 1.60 1.60 10.06
CA ILE A 21 0.15 1.65 10.02
C ILE A 21 -0.38 0.23 10.23
N GLU A 22 -1.37 0.06 11.10
CA GLU A 22 -2.01 -1.24 11.31
C GLU A 22 -2.56 -1.80 9.97
N PRO A 23 -2.23 -3.04 9.58
CA PRO A 23 -2.63 -3.61 8.29
C PRO A 23 -4.14 -3.53 8.02
N LYS A 24 -4.98 -3.69 9.06
CA LYS A 24 -6.45 -3.58 8.93
C LYS A 24 -6.89 -2.19 8.45
N ARG A 25 -6.25 -1.12 8.90
CA ARG A 25 -6.55 0.25 8.44
C ARG A 25 -6.16 0.45 6.98
N MET A 26 -5.02 -0.11 6.57
CA MET A 26 -4.58 -0.09 5.17
C MET A 26 -5.57 -0.83 4.27
N LEU A 27 -6.03 -2.01 4.68
CA LEU A 27 -7.03 -2.77 3.93
C LEU A 27 -8.38 -2.04 3.84
N ALA A 28 -8.85 -1.45 4.95
CA ALA A 28 -10.08 -0.65 4.93
C ALA A 28 -10.00 0.54 3.97
N ALA A 29 -8.83 1.19 3.88
CA ALA A 29 -8.59 2.25 2.90
C ALA A 29 -8.61 1.71 1.46
N ALA A 30 -7.96 0.56 1.21
CA ALA A 30 -7.97 -0.10 -0.10
C ALA A 30 -9.39 -0.52 -0.55
N MET A 31 -10.23 -0.98 0.39
CA MET A 31 -11.63 -1.32 0.11
C MET A 31 -12.51 -0.11 -0.22
N LYS A 32 -12.15 1.07 0.29
CA LYS A 32 -12.83 2.34 -0.02
C LYS A 32 -12.35 2.96 -1.35
N SER A 33 -11.26 2.46 -1.92
CA SER A 33 -10.76 2.90 -3.23
C SER A 33 -11.33 2.06 -4.38
N ASP A 34 -11.50 2.70 -5.54
CA ASP A 34 -11.97 2.07 -6.77
C ASP A 34 -10.82 1.36 -7.50
N LEU A 35 -10.26 0.32 -6.85
CA LEU A 35 -9.12 -0.45 -7.37
C LEU A 35 -9.58 -1.52 -8.36
N ASP A 36 -9.07 -1.43 -9.58
CA ASP A 36 -9.27 -2.46 -10.61
C ASP A 36 -8.28 -3.64 -10.49
N SER A 37 -7.03 -3.37 -10.07
CA SER A 37 -5.95 -4.35 -9.97
C SER A 37 -5.18 -4.18 -8.67
N LEU A 38 -4.92 -5.30 -7.97
CA LEU A 38 -4.21 -5.29 -6.69
C LEU A 38 -3.37 -6.56 -6.49
N VAL A 39 -2.21 -6.37 -5.86
CA VAL A 39 -1.34 -7.44 -5.35
C VAL A 39 -1.12 -7.19 -3.86
N MET A 40 -1.45 -8.17 -3.03
CA MET A 40 -1.23 -8.15 -1.58
C MET A 40 0.01 -8.97 -1.26
N ILE A 41 0.96 -8.35 -0.56
CA ILE A 41 2.22 -8.97 -0.12
C ILE A 41 2.42 -8.59 1.34
N GLY A 42 2.78 -9.56 2.18
CA GLY A 42 3.08 -9.29 3.58
C GLY A 42 3.41 -10.55 4.35
N PHE A 43 3.33 -10.43 5.67
CA PHE A 43 3.48 -11.55 6.60
C PHE A 43 2.24 -11.65 7.48
N THR A 44 1.84 -12.89 7.79
CA THR A 44 0.81 -13.15 8.80
C THR A 44 1.34 -12.87 10.21
N GLN A 45 0.46 -12.89 11.21
CA GLN A 45 0.87 -12.75 12.61
C GLN A 45 1.82 -13.88 13.06
N ASP A 46 1.76 -15.04 12.41
CA ASP A 46 2.62 -16.19 12.67
C ASP A 46 3.95 -16.12 11.89
N GLY A 47 4.19 -15.05 11.13
CA GLY A 47 5.41 -14.84 10.35
C GLY A 47 5.42 -15.53 8.99
N GLU A 48 4.33 -16.23 8.61
CA GLU A 48 4.22 -16.86 7.30
C GLU A 48 4.05 -15.82 6.19
N PHE A 49 4.75 -16.03 5.08
CA PHE A 49 4.66 -15.16 3.91
C PHE A 49 3.27 -15.26 3.26
N TYR A 50 2.64 -14.11 3.04
CA TYR A 50 1.33 -14.01 2.40
C TYR A 50 1.46 -13.32 1.05
N PHE A 51 0.91 -13.96 0.02
CA PHE A 51 0.83 -13.43 -1.34
C PHE A 51 -0.53 -13.73 -1.97
N ALA A 52 -1.18 -12.71 -2.50
CA ALA A 52 -2.43 -12.86 -3.25
C ALA A 52 -2.57 -11.76 -4.32
N SER A 53 -3.24 -12.08 -5.42
CA SER A 53 -3.52 -11.17 -6.53
C SER A 53 -4.93 -11.38 -7.05
N ASN A 54 -5.61 -10.31 -7.46
CA ASN A 54 -6.90 -10.43 -8.16
C ASN A 54 -6.73 -10.69 -9.67
N ARG A 55 -5.50 -10.62 -10.18
CA ARG A 55 -5.12 -10.94 -11.56
C ARG A 55 -4.46 -12.32 -11.63
N GLY A 56 -4.91 -13.15 -12.55
CA GLY A 56 -4.32 -14.48 -12.80
C GLY A 56 -3.11 -14.47 -13.73
N ASP A 57 -2.92 -13.38 -14.50
CA ASP A 57 -1.77 -13.25 -15.38
C ASP A 57 -0.52 -12.79 -14.62
N ALA A 58 0.51 -13.64 -14.62
CA ALA A 58 1.76 -13.38 -13.90
C ALA A 58 2.53 -12.16 -14.44
N GLY A 59 2.41 -11.85 -15.74
CA GLY A 59 3.05 -10.68 -16.34
C GLY A 59 2.48 -9.37 -15.78
N THR A 60 1.15 -9.29 -15.67
CA THR A 60 0.43 -8.17 -15.07
C THR A 60 0.80 -7.98 -13.61
N VAL A 61 0.87 -9.07 -12.84
CA VAL A 61 1.29 -9.04 -11.43
C VAL A 61 2.72 -8.53 -11.30
N MET A 62 3.65 -9.06 -12.09
CA MET A 62 5.05 -8.63 -12.10
C MET A 62 5.18 -7.15 -12.42
N TYR A 63 4.47 -6.68 -13.44
CA TYR A 63 4.46 -5.27 -13.82
C TYR A 63 3.97 -4.38 -12.67
N LEU A 64 2.90 -4.77 -11.96
CA LEU A 64 2.40 -4.00 -10.83
C LEU A 64 3.42 -3.92 -9.69
N MET A 65 4.09 -5.04 -9.38
CA MET A 65 5.13 -5.07 -8.34
C MET A 65 6.32 -4.18 -8.68
N GLU A 66 6.81 -4.25 -9.93
CA GLU A 66 7.92 -3.41 -10.38
C GLU A 66 7.53 -1.93 -10.36
N THR A 67 6.33 -1.59 -10.82
CA THR A 67 5.81 -0.22 -10.79
C THR A 67 5.71 0.31 -9.34
N ALA A 68 5.20 -0.50 -8.41
CA ALA A 68 5.10 -0.14 -7.00
C ALA A 68 6.49 0.11 -6.38
N LYS A 69 7.48 -0.74 -6.67
CA LYS A 69 8.86 -0.56 -6.23
C LYS A 69 9.48 0.73 -6.78
N HIS A 70 9.32 0.98 -8.07
CA HIS A 70 9.78 2.22 -8.69
C HIS A 70 9.17 3.46 -8.01
N ARG A 71 7.87 3.43 -7.76
CA ARG A 71 7.18 4.54 -7.07
C ARG A 71 7.69 4.74 -5.65
N LEU A 72 7.95 3.67 -4.90
CA LEU A 72 8.53 3.76 -3.57
C LEU A 72 9.90 4.46 -3.60
N LEU A 73 10.78 4.07 -4.53
CA LEU A 73 12.11 4.68 -4.68
C LEU A 73 12.04 6.17 -5.04
N GLU A 74 11.09 6.56 -5.91
CA GLU A 74 10.84 7.97 -6.22
C GLU A 74 10.44 8.75 -4.97
N ILE A 75 9.51 8.22 -4.18
CA ILE A 75 9.04 8.89 -2.98
C ILE A 75 10.18 9.03 -1.94
N CYS A 76 11.00 7.98 -1.76
CA CYS A 76 12.18 8.05 -0.89
C CYS A 76 13.15 9.17 -1.32
N ARG A 77 13.40 9.31 -2.63
CA ARG A 77 14.24 10.38 -3.19
C ARG A 77 13.64 11.76 -2.95
N GLU A 78 12.35 11.94 -3.21
CA GLU A 78 11.63 13.21 -3.01
C GLU A 78 11.63 13.66 -1.54
N MET A 79 11.55 12.71 -0.60
CA MET A 79 11.52 12.99 0.83
C MET A 79 12.92 13.09 1.48
N GLY A 80 14.00 12.87 0.72
CA GLY A 80 15.37 12.89 1.25
C GLY A 80 15.64 11.80 2.29
N VAL A 81 14.85 10.72 2.28
CA VAL A 81 15.04 9.56 3.16
C VAL A 81 16.24 8.77 2.62
N ARG A 82 17.26 8.59 3.45
CA ARG A 82 18.42 7.76 3.10
C ARG A 82 17.96 6.30 3.04
N GLU A 83 18.34 5.62 1.96
CA GLU A 83 18.16 4.18 1.75
C GLU A 83 18.78 3.35 2.89
#